data_AF-A0A060CFI5-F1
#
_entry.id   AF-A0A060CFI5-F1
#
_cell.length_a   1.000
_cell.length_b   1.000
_cell.length_c   1.000
_cell.angle_alpha   90.00
_cell.angle_beta   90.00
_cell.angle_gamma   90.00
#
_symmetry.space_group_name_H-M   'P 1'
#
loop_
_entity.id
_entity.type
_entity.pdbx_description
1 polymer ?
#
loop_
_entity_poly.entity_id
_entity_poly.type
_entity_poly.pdbx_seq_one_letter_code
_entity_poly.pdbx_strand_id
1 'polypeptide(L)'
;VSGGFDPAADQIRADRVDDFASYLVRVTRRLEAAHGITVDTIDPLNEPNTTYWGTRLGADGNPVGGRQEGAHAGPALQQQVLRAVAAELRAAGSGTRVSAMDETNPARSRRTGTPTPMTYAAWSTSSTCTPTARASAPPPATSPRA
;
A
#
# COMPACT_ATOMS: atom_id res chain seq x y z
N VAL A 1 -18.00 -15.33 -2.76
CA VAL A 1 -17.06 -14.41 -2.06
C VAL A 1 -15.76 -15.13 -1.81
N SER A 2 -14.63 -14.42 -1.88
CA SER A 2 -13.29 -15.00 -1.71
C SER A 2 -12.90 -15.13 -0.23
N GLY A 3 -11.79 -15.82 0.02
CA GLY A 3 -11.31 -16.24 1.34
C GLY A 3 -11.10 -17.75 1.39
N GLY A 4 -10.05 -18.21 2.07
CA GLY A 4 -9.76 -19.63 2.27
C GLY A 4 -10.74 -20.32 3.22
N PHE A 5 -10.66 -21.66 3.34
CA PHE A 5 -11.47 -22.40 4.32
C PHE A 5 -10.99 -22.19 5.75
N ASP A 6 -9.68 -21.98 5.93
CA ASP A 6 -9.10 -21.52 7.19
C ASP A 6 -8.89 -20.01 7.10
N PRO A 7 -9.66 -19.20 7.86
CA PRO A 7 -9.55 -17.75 7.83
C PRO A 7 -8.30 -17.22 8.56
N ALA A 8 -7.58 -18.06 9.30
CA ALA A 8 -6.34 -17.69 9.98
C ALA A 8 -5.06 -18.19 9.26
N ALA A 9 -5.20 -19.02 8.23
CA ALA A 9 -4.09 -19.43 7.37
C ALA A 9 -3.82 -18.38 6.29
N ASP A 10 -2.58 -18.30 5.80
CA ASP A 10 -2.24 -17.49 4.64
C ASP A 10 -3.05 -17.92 3.40
N GLN A 11 -3.69 -16.95 2.75
CA GLN A 11 -4.63 -17.20 1.63
C GLN A 11 -4.10 -16.71 0.29
N ILE A 12 -2.87 -16.19 0.27
CA ILE A 12 -2.14 -15.87 -0.95
C ILE A 12 -1.08 -16.93 -1.15
N ARG A 13 -1.05 -17.51 -2.35
CA ARG A 13 -0.04 -18.48 -2.74
C ARG A 13 1.33 -17.80 -2.82
N ALA A 14 2.25 -18.19 -1.93
CA ALA A 14 3.60 -17.63 -1.87
C ALA A 14 4.37 -17.79 -3.20
N ASP A 15 4.15 -18.89 -3.93
CA ASP A 15 4.76 -19.15 -5.24
C ASP A 15 4.17 -18.33 -6.39
N ARG A 16 3.16 -17.48 -6.11
CA ARG A 16 2.43 -16.66 -7.08
C ARG A 16 2.42 -15.18 -6.72
N VAL A 17 3.23 -14.77 -5.74
CA VAL A 17 3.31 -13.38 -5.31
C VAL A 17 3.80 -12.47 -6.45
N ASP A 18 4.74 -12.93 -7.27
CA ASP A 18 5.24 -12.16 -8.42
C ASP A 18 4.17 -12.01 -9.51
N ASP A 19 3.38 -13.07 -9.77
CA ASP A 19 2.24 -13.01 -10.70
C ASP A 19 1.20 -11.97 -10.23
N PHE A 20 0.91 -11.96 -8.92
CA PHE A 20 -0.01 -11.01 -8.30
C PHE A 20 0.52 -9.56 -8.40
N ALA A 21 1.81 -9.34 -8.11
CA ALA A 21 2.44 -8.04 -8.24
C ALA A 21 2.42 -7.53 -9.69
N SER A 22 2.76 -8.39 -10.65
CA SER A 22 2.74 -8.07 -12.08
C SER A 22 1.32 -7.73 -12.55
N TYR A 23 0.29 -8.42 -12.05
CA TYR A 23 -1.09 -8.08 -12.35
C TYR A 23 -1.45 -6.66 -11.89
N LEU A 24 -1.19 -6.32 -10.62
CA LEU A 24 -1.51 -5.00 -10.06
C LEU A 24 -0.83 -3.88 -10.85
N VAL A 25 0.47 -4.00 -11.13
CA VAL A 25 1.23 -2.97 -11.86
C VAL A 25 0.71 -2.82 -13.29
N ARG A 26 0.40 -3.92 -13.99
CA ARG A 26 -0.15 -3.85 -15.36
C ARG A 26 -1.54 -3.22 -15.40
N VAL A 27 -2.41 -3.55 -14.45
CA VAL A 27 -3.76 -2.94 -14.36
C VAL A 27 -3.65 -1.45 -14.06
N THR A 28 -2.80 -1.03 -13.13
CA THR A 28 -2.57 0.39 -12.83
C THR A 28 -2.11 1.14 -14.07
N ARG A 29 -1.10 0.65 -14.79
CA ARG A 29 -0.62 1.28 -16.02
C ARG A 29 -1.70 1.34 -17.11
N ARG A 30 -2.52 0.29 -17.23
CA ARG A 30 -3.64 0.25 -18.17
C ARG A 30 -4.69 1.30 -17.83
N LEU A 31 -4.97 1.51 -16.54
CA LEU A 31 -5.90 2.52 -16.04
C LEU A 31 -5.38 3.94 -16.31
N GLU A 32 -4.13 4.21 -15.97
CA GLU A 32 -3.46 5.49 -16.25
C GLU A 32 -3.50 5.82 -17.75
N ALA A 33 -3.10 4.87 -18.61
CA ALA A 33 -3.10 5.05 -20.05
C ALA A 33 -4.51 5.23 -20.64
N ALA A 34 -5.52 4.56 -20.09
CA ALA A 34 -6.90 4.65 -20.57
C ALA A 34 -7.53 6.02 -20.31
N HIS A 35 -7.20 6.62 -19.16
CA HIS A 35 -7.93 7.75 -18.61
C HIS A 35 -7.08 9.00 -18.47
N GLY A 36 -5.78 8.96 -18.78
CA GLY A 36 -4.87 10.08 -18.63
C GLY A 36 -4.67 10.50 -17.17
N ILE A 37 -4.86 9.58 -16.22
CA ILE A 37 -4.66 9.81 -14.80
C ILE A 37 -3.30 9.33 -14.34
N THR A 38 -2.88 9.77 -13.16
CA THR A 38 -1.70 9.26 -12.45
C THR A 38 -2.14 8.63 -11.15
N VAL A 39 -1.65 7.43 -10.86
CA VAL A 39 -1.91 6.73 -9.60
C VAL A 39 -0.68 6.93 -8.70
N ASP A 40 -0.89 7.60 -7.57
CA ASP A 40 0.18 7.89 -6.62
C ASP A 40 0.63 6.63 -5.85
N THR A 41 -0.33 5.81 -5.40
CA THR A 41 -0.05 4.62 -4.59
C THR A 41 -0.91 3.41 -4.97
N ILE A 42 -0.34 2.22 -4.80
CA ILE A 42 -1.06 0.93 -4.78
C ILE A 42 -1.03 0.39 -3.35
N ASP A 43 -2.20 0.13 -2.78
CA ASP A 43 -2.34 -0.71 -1.58
C ASP A 43 -2.77 -2.13 -2.00
N PRO A 44 -1.90 -3.14 -1.87
CA PRO A 44 -2.20 -4.45 -2.41
C PRO A 44 -3.12 -5.29 -1.51
N LEU A 45 -3.28 -4.94 -0.22
CA LEU A 45 -3.93 -5.82 0.77
C LEU A 45 -4.78 -5.02 1.75
N ASN A 46 -6.10 -5.22 1.71
CA ASN A 46 -7.04 -4.69 2.70
C ASN A 46 -7.15 -5.64 3.91
N GLU A 47 -6.99 -5.10 5.11
CA GLU A 47 -7.16 -5.80 6.39
C GLU A 47 -6.43 -7.17 6.50
N PRO A 48 -5.12 -7.23 6.19
CA PRO A 48 -4.43 -8.50 5.96
C PRO A 48 -4.27 -9.38 7.20
N ASN A 49 -4.22 -8.81 8.42
CA ASN A 49 -4.04 -9.60 9.65
C ASN A 49 -5.35 -10.11 10.25
N THR A 50 -6.47 -9.91 9.57
CA THR A 50 -7.77 -10.34 10.07
C THR A 50 -7.96 -11.82 9.85
N THR A 51 -8.64 -12.46 10.80
CA THR A 51 -8.84 -13.91 10.81
C THR A 51 -10.30 -14.25 10.54
N TYR A 52 -10.98 -13.39 9.77
CA TYR A 52 -12.41 -13.53 9.44
C TYR A 52 -12.67 -13.62 7.94
N TRP A 53 -11.67 -13.41 7.09
CA TRP A 53 -11.76 -13.67 5.65
C TRP A 53 -11.83 -15.17 5.42
N GLY A 54 -13.03 -15.69 5.19
CA GLY A 54 -13.22 -17.13 5.05
C GLY A 54 -14.42 -17.50 4.21
N THR A 55 -14.30 -18.64 3.54
CA THR A 55 -15.37 -19.25 2.76
C THR A 55 -15.94 -20.44 3.52
N ARG A 56 -17.27 -20.55 3.53
CA ARG A 56 -17.99 -21.75 3.95
C ARG A 56 -18.81 -22.24 2.77
N LEU A 57 -18.99 -23.55 2.64
CA LEU A 57 -19.85 -24.13 1.61
C LEU A 57 -21.18 -24.55 2.21
N GLY A 58 -22.26 -24.31 1.48
CA GLY A 58 -23.59 -24.84 1.77
C GLY A 58 -23.69 -26.34 1.44
N ALA A 59 -24.85 -26.93 1.72
CA ALA A 59 -25.11 -28.34 1.42
C ALA A 59 -25.04 -28.66 -0.09
N ASP A 60 -25.19 -27.66 -0.94
CA ASP A 60 -25.08 -27.71 -2.40
C ASP A 60 -23.65 -27.49 -2.92
N GLY A 61 -22.68 -27.29 -2.03
CA GLY A 61 -21.28 -27.03 -2.38
C GLY A 61 -20.98 -25.58 -2.81
N ASN A 62 -21.98 -24.69 -2.79
CA ASN A 62 -21.76 -23.28 -3.14
C ASN A 62 -21.28 -22.46 -1.93
N PRO A 63 -20.44 -21.43 -2.13
CA PRO A 63 -20.07 -20.50 -1.06
C PRO A 63 -21.27 -19.82 -0.41
N VAL A 64 -21.34 -19.85 0.92
CA VAL A 64 -22.38 -19.21 1.73
C VAL A 64 -21.77 -18.31 2.81
N GLY A 65 -22.52 -17.28 3.21
CA GLY A 65 -22.25 -16.51 4.42
C GLY A 65 -21.17 -15.42 4.34
N GLY A 66 -20.33 -15.39 3.31
CA GLY A 66 -19.43 -14.25 3.11
C GLY A 66 -20.12 -13.10 2.39
N ARG A 67 -19.86 -11.88 2.87
CA ARG A 67 -20.49 -10.64 2.39
C ARG A 67 -19.58 -9.82 1.48
N GLN A 68 -18.28 -10.03 1.58
CA GLN A 68 -17.23 -9.28 0.90
C GLN A 68 -16.06 -10.22 0.57
N GLU A 69 -15.23 -9.80 -0.39
CA GLU A 69 -13.96 -10.45 -0.72
C GLU A 69 -12.89 -10.09 0.30
N GLY A 70 -11.89 -10.96 0.46
CA GLY A 70 -10.73 -10.70 1.30
C GLY A 70 -9.78 -11.89 1.40
N ALA A 71 -8.59 -11.65 1.97
CA ALA A 71 -7.57 -12.66 2.15
C ALA A 71 -6.76 -12.41 3.43
N HIS A 72 -6.63 -13.44 4.28
CA HIS A 72 -5.63 -13.39 5.34
C HIS A 72 -4.22 -13.48 4.72
N ALA A 73 -3.35 -12.57 5.11
CA ALA A 73 -1.93 -12.63 4.83
C ALA A 73 -1.20 -12.21 6.10
N GLY A 74 -0.46 -13.12 6.71
CA GLY A 74 0.35 -12.85 7.87
C GLY A 74 1.50 -11.88 7.58
N PRO A 75 2.19 -11.39 8.62
CA PRO A 75 3.25 -10.36 8.46
C PRO A 75 4.36 -10.73 7.48
N ALA A 76 4.73 -12.02 7.40
CA ALA A 76 5.78 -12.48 6.50
C ALA A 76 5.32 -12.41 5.03
N LEU A 77 4.09 -12.83 4.75
CA LEU A 77 3.52 -12.82 3.40
C LEU A 77 3.20 -11.41 2.93
N GLN A 78 2.68 -10.55 3.81
CA GLN A 78 2.51 -9.11 3.52
C GLN A 78 3.82 -8.50 3.02
N GLN A 79 4.92 -8.73 3.74
CA GLN A 79 6.21 -8.20 3.32
C GLN A 79 6.70 -8.76 1.97
N GLN A 80 6.39 -10.01 1.64
CA GLN A 80 6.70 -10.56 0.31
C GLN A 80 5.91 -9.83 -0.78
N VAL A 81 4.59 -9.65 -0.59
CA VAL A 81 3.72 -8.93 -1.52
C VAL A 81 4.19 -7.49 -1.72
N LEU A 82 4.43 -6.75 -0.63
CA LEU A 82 4.89 -5.36 -0.70
C LEU A 82 6.21 -5.22 -1.46
N ARG A 83 7.17 -6.13 -1.22
CA ARG A 83 8.45 -6.15 -1.91
C ARG A 83 8.32 -6.47 -3.40
N ALA A 84 7.46 -7.43 -3.75
CA ALA A 84 7.22 -7.82 -5.14
C ALA A 84 6.54 -6.68 -5.93
N VAL A 85 5.50 -6.05 -5.39
CA VAL A 85 4.85 -4.88 -6.03
C VAL A 85 5.84 -3.74 -6.22
N ALA A 86 6.66 -3.44 -5.20
CA ALA A 86 7.68 -2.40 -5.31
C ALA A 86 8.77 -2.75 -6.35
N ALA A 87 9.11 -4.03 -6.53
CA ALA A 87 10.04 -4.49 -7.56
C ALA A 87 9.47 -4.35 -8.97
N GLU A 88 8.22 -4.76 -9.17
CA GLU A 88 7.52 -4.64 -10.45
C GLU A 88 7.33 -3.17 -10.86
N LEU A 89 6.97 -2.28 -9.92
CA LEU A 89 6.87 -0.84 -10.17
C LEU A 89 8.21 -0.24 -10.63
N ARG A 90 9.31 -0.62 -9.98
CA ARG A 90 10.66 -0.20 -10.37
C ARG A 90 11.05 -0.73 -11.76
N ALA A 91 10.80 -2.00 -12.04
CA ALA A 91 11.07 -2.60 -13.35
C ALA A 91 10.26 -1.95 -14.48
N ALA A 92 9.04 -1.50 -14.17
CA ALA A 92 8.17 -0.79 -15.10
C ALA A 92 8.53 0.69 -15.31
N GLY A 93 9.47 1.24 -14.52
CA GLY A 93 9.80 2.67 -14.53
C GLY A 93 8.65 3.57 -14.05
N SER A 94 7.73 3.04 -13.23
CA SER A 94 6.57 3.79 -12.75
C SER A 94 6.95 4.77 -11.62
N GLY A 95 6.26 5.91 -11.57
CA GLY A 95 6.31 6.84 -10.44
C GLY A 95 5.41 6.45 -9.26
N THR A 96 4.49 5.51 -9.46
CA THR A 96 3.59 4.98 -8.43
C THR A 96 4.39 4.31 -7.31
N ARG A 97 3.93 4.48 -6.07
CA ARG A 97 4.52 3.90 -4.85
C ARG A 97 3.63 2.81 -4.27
N VAL A 98 4.15 2.06 -3.29
CA VAL A 98 3.37 1.10 -2.52
C VAL A 98 2.94 1.76 -1.20
N SER A 99 1.65 1.66 -0.87
CA SER A 99 1.12 1.97 0.46
C SER A 99 0.80 0.68 1.22
N ALA A 100 0.80 0.76 2.55
CA ALA A 100 0.51 -0.34 3.45
C ALA A 100 0.16 0.22 4.84
N MET A 101 -0.50 -0.51 5.74
CA MET A 101 -0.86 -1.94 5.66
C MET A 101 -2.39 -2.17 5.63
N ASP A 102 -3.15 -1.09 5.43
CA ASP A 102 -4.61 -1.04 5.40
C ASP A 102 -5.31 -1.87 6.50
N GLU A 103 -4.78 -1.77 7.72
CA GLU A 103 -5.28 -2.48 8.89
C GLU A 103 -6.27 -1.59 9.66
N THR A 104 -7.47 -2.11 9.91
CA THR A 104 -8.52 -1.38 10.65
C THR A 104 -8.39 -1.51 12.17
N ASN A 105 -7.58 -2.44 12.68
CA ASN A 105 -7.34 -2.60 14.12
C ASN A 105 -5.91 -2.17 14.54
N PRO A 106 -5.75 -1.10 15.35
CA PRO A 106 -4.45 -0.60 15.79
C PRO A 106 -3.60 -1.61 16.57
N ALA A 107 -4.23 -2.58 17.26
CA ALA A 107 -3.52 -3.62 17.98
C ALA A 107 -2.95 -4.70 17.05
N ARG A 108 -3.58 -4.95 15.91
CA ARG A 108 -3.08 -5.91 14.90
C ARG A 108 -1.89 -5.33 14.14
N SER A 109 -1.92 -4.03 13.85
CA SER A 109 -0.79 -3.28 13.25
C SER A 109 0.52 -3.40 14.05
N ARG A 110 0.46 -3.54 15.38
CA ARG A 110 1.68 -3.70 16.21
C ARG A 110 2.33 -5.09 16.13
N ARG A 111 1.59 -6.12 15.70
CA ARG A 111 2.09 -7.50 15.60
C ARG A 111 2.80 -7.78 14.28
N THR A 112 2.50 -7.01 13.25
CA THR A 112 3.31 -6.95 12.05
C THR A 112 4.59 -6.21 12.39
N GLY A 113 5.66 -6.96 12.66
CA GLY A 113 6.96 -6.42 13.02
C GLY A 113 7.38 -5.32 12.03
N THR A 114 8.11 -4.32 12.55
CA THR A 114 8.59 -3.16 11.80
C THR A 114 9.03 -3.54 10.39
N PRO A 115 8.36 -3.05 9.33
CA PRO A 115 8.87 -3.24 7.98
C PRO A 115 10.30 -2.70 7.94
N THR A 116 11.23 -3.51 7.42
CA THR A 116 12.53 -3.02 6.92
C THR A 116 12.28 -1.71 6.18
N PRO A 117 13.03 -0.61 6.42
CA PRO A 117 12.64 0.73 5.99
C PRO A 117 12.64 0.84 4.46
N MET A 118 11.52 0.46 3.84
CA MET A 118 11.21 0.76 2.46
C MET A 118 10.50 2.12 2.46
N THR A 119 11.30 3.16 2.76
CA THR A 119 10.93 4.58 2.74
C THR A 119 9.63 4.94 3.48
N TYR A 120 9.80 5.37 4.73
CA TYR A 120 8.94 6.37 5.37
C TYR A 120 8.81 7.58 4.44
N ALA A 121 7.76 7.64 3.61
CA ALA A 121 7.47 8.81 2.78
C ALA A 121 6.06 9.38 3.01
N ALA A 122 5.28 8.82 3.96
CA ALA A 122 3.93 9.32 4.24
C ALA A 122 3.61 9.55 5.73
N TRP A 123 4.58 9.38 6.65
CA TRP A 123 4.40 9.65 8.09
C TRP A 123 5.49 10.55 8.68
N SER A 124 5.92 11.57 7.92
CA SER A 124 6.69 12.69 8.45
C SER A 124 6.02 14.01 8.07
N THR A 125 4.83 14.25 8.61
CA THR A 125 4.36 15.61 8.81
C THR A 125 4.69 16.03 10.25
N SER A 126 5.55 17.04 10.34
CA SER A 126 5.59 18.01 11.44
C SER A 126 6.06 17.51 12.81
N SER A 127 7.37 17.54 13.03
CA SER A 127 7.96 17.78 14.36
C SER A 127 9.30 18.49 14.27
N THR A 128 9.29 19.71 13.75
CA THR A 128 10.20 20.78 14.20
C THR A 128 9.41 22.09 14.14
N CYS A 129 8.73 22.42 15.23
CA CYS A 129 8.36 23.79 15.50
C CYS A 129 9.63 24.49 15.98
N THR A 130 10.28 25.24 15.11
CA THR A 130 11.29 26.23 15.48
C THR A 130 10.90 27.52 14.77
N PRO A 131 10.48 28.57 15.48
CA PRO A 131 10.17 29.84 14.85
C PRO A 131 11.50 30.55 14.60
N THR A 132 11.99 30.50 13.36
CA THR A 132 13.00 31.47 12.92
C THR A 132 12.32 32.40 11.93
N ALA A 133 11.95 33.58 12.43
CA ALA A 133 11.59 34.73 11.62
C ALA A 133 12.71 34.97 10.61
N ARG A 134 12.39 34.95 9.31
CA ARG A 134 13.30 35.42 8.27
C ARG A 134 12.82 36.79 7.83
N ALA A 135 13.63 37.80 8.14
CA ALA A 135 13.44 39.19 7.80
C ALA A 135 13.27 39.38 6.28
N SER A 136 12.34 40.26 5.90
CA SER A 136 12.22 40.80 4.55
C SER A 136 13.52 41.49 4.14
N ALA A 137 13.99 41.21 2.92
CA ALA A 137 15.13 41.90 2.32
C ALA A 137 14.80 43.39 2.09
N PRO A 138 15.76 44.32 2.28
CA PRO A 138 15.55 45.72 1.91
C PRO A 138 15.56 45.92 0.38
N PRO A 139 14.84 46.93 -0.15
CA PRO A 139 14.79 47.21 -1.58
C PRO A 139 16.14 47.72 -2.13
N PRO A 140 16.40 47.57 -3.44
CA PRO A 140 17.68 47.96 -4.05
C PRO A 140 17.89 49.47 -4.08
N ALA A 141 19.14 49.90 -3.86
CA ALA A 141 19.55 51.28 -3.90
C ALA A 141 19.50 51.86 -5.33
N THR A 142 18.86 53.02 -5.47
CA THR A 142 18.89 53.83 -6.69
C THR A 142 20.25 54.53 -6.82
N SER A 143 20.96 54.31 -7.93
CA SER A 143 22.15 55.09 -8.29
C SER A 143 21.75 56.50 -8.74
N PRO A 144 22.46 57.56 -8.31
CA PRO A 144 22.37 58.86 -8.96
C PRO A 144 23.31 58.91 -10.19
N ARG A 145 22.77 59.38 -11.30
CA ARG A 145 23.51 59.85 -12.48
C ARG A 145 24.43 61.02 -12.08
N ALA A 146 25.65 61.02 -12.61
CA ALA A 146 26.41 62.22 -12.93
C ALA A 146 26.42 62.37 -14.45
#